data_AF-A0A2V9X2L9-F1
#
_entry.id   AF-A0A2V9X2L9-F1
#
_cell.length_a   1.000
_cell.length_b   1.000
_cell.length_c   1.000
_cell.angle_alpha   90.00
_cell.angle_beta   90.00
_cell.angle_gamma   90.00
#
_symmetry.space_group_name_H-M   'P 1'
#
loop_
_entity.id
_entity.type
_entity.pdbx_description
1 polymer ?
#
loop_
_entity_poly.entity_id
_entity_poly.type
_entity_poly.pdbx_seq_one_letter_code
_entity_poly.pdbx_strand_id
1 'polypeptide(L)'
;MDNLTGLVAVTMLLGMPTAAFAMYTFYRVRKLRSEERMAAIARGITVPMAPDLTEAARSRRSGILLVAGAIGYMITFTLIARVEPDAWIAASFGAIPLTVGLGFFLDSALIRRDLRAS
;
A
#
# COMPACT_ATOMS: atom_id res chain seq x y z
N MET A 1 -29.14 5.47 -13.55
CA MET A 1 -27.96 4.84 -14.21
C MET A 1 -26.88 5.87 -14.54
N ASP A 2 -27.23 7.13 -14.79
CA ASP A 2 -26.27 8.19 -15.14
C ASP A 2 -25.28 8.52 -14.01
N ASN A 3 -25.75 8.53 -12.75
CA ASN A 3 -24.88 8.90 -11.63
C ASN A 3 -23.80 7.85 -11.28
N LEU A 4 -24.15 6.56 -11.32
CA LEU A 4 -23.19 5.48 -11.10
C LEU A 4 -22.07 5.53 -12.15
N THR A 5 -22.41 5.89 -13.39
CA THR A 5 -21.46 6.04 -14.48
C THR A 5 -20.51 7.22 -14.23
N GLY A 6 -21.02 8.35 -13.75
CA GLY A 6 -20.21 9.50 -13.33
C GLY A 6 -19.24 9.18 -12.19
N LEU A 7 -19.70 8.44 -11.17
CA LEU A 7 -18.85 7.98 -10.06
C LEU A 7 -17.71 7.07 -10.55
N VAL A 8 -18.04 6.09 -11.40
CA VAL A 8 -17.06 5.18 -11.99
C VAL A 8 -16.05 5.93 -12.85
N ALA A 9 -16.50 6.91 -13.64
CA ALA A 9 -15.62 7.71 -14.48
C ALA A 9 -14.61 8.53 -13.66
N VAL A 10 -15.05 9.21 -12.59
CA VAL A 10 -14.14 10.00 -11.73
C VAL A 10 -13.14 9.12 -10.99
N THR A 11 -13.61 7.96 -10.48
CA THR A 11 -12.76 7.02 -9.75
C THR A 11 -11.75 6.33 -10.67
N MET A 12 -12.10 5.99 -11.91
CA MET A 12 -11.13 5.51 -12.90
C MET A 12 -10.15 6.61 -13.32
N LEU A 13 -10.64 7.82 -13.57
CA LEU A 13 -9.82 8.96 -14.01
C LEU A 13 -8.74 9.30 -12.99
N LEU A 14 -9.06 9.28 -11.69
CA LEU A 14 -8.08 9.60 -10.63
C LEU A 14 -7.34 8.36 -10.12
N GLY A 15 -8.01 7.21 -10.05
CA GLY A 15 -7.47 5.97 -9.50
C GLY A 15 -6.43 5.30 -10.40
N MET A 16 -6.67 5.24 -11.72
CA MET A 16 -5.70 4.62 -12.63
C MET A 16 -4.36 5.38 -12.67
N PRO A 17 -4.32 6.71 -12.86
CA PRO A 17 -3.06 7.43 -12.92
C PRO A 17 -2.30 7.39 -11.60
N THR A 18 -2.99 7.49 -10.45
CA THR A 18 -2.34 7.41 -9.15
C THR A 18 -1.72 6.04 -8.90
N ALA A 19 -2.43 4.95 -9.22
CA ALA A 19 -1.92 3.59 -9.13
C ALA A 19 -0.74 3.36 -10.09
N ALA A 20 -0.87 3.77 -11.34
CA ALA A 20 0.18 3.63 -12.35
C ALA A 20 1.43 4.44 -11.98
N PHE A 21 1.25 5.67 -11.48
CA PHE A 21 2.36 6.52 -11.06
C PHE A 21 3.07 5.98 -9.81
N ALA A 22 2.33 5.53 -8.81
CA ALA A 22 2.89 4.89 -7.62
C ALA A 22 3.66 3.62 -8.00
N MET A 23 3.09 2.79 -8.88
CA MET A 23 3.76 1.59 -9.37
C MET A 23 5.03 1.95 -10.16
N TYR A 24 4.95 2.90 -11.09
CA TYR A 24 6.09 3.34 -11.89
C TYR A 24 7.25 3.86 -11.03
N THR A 25 6.97 4.75 -10.09
CA THR A 25 8.00 5.31 -9.19
C THR A 25 8.63 4.21 -8.33
N PHE A 26 7.82 3.29 -7.80
CA PHE A 26 8.31 2.18 -6.99
C PHE A 26 9.20 1.21 -7.79
N TYR A 27 8.76 0.83 -8.99
CA TYR A 27 9.55 -0.03 -9.89
C TYR A 27 10.83 0.66 -10.33
N ARG A 28 10.78 1.95 -10.67
CA ARG A 28 11.96 2.70 -11.12
C ARG A 28 13.02 2.79 -10.03
N VAL A 29 12.64 3.11 -8.79
CA VAL A 29 13.57 3.15 -7.66
C VAL A 29 14.16 1.77 -7.36
N ARG A 30 13.35 0.71 -7.43
CA ARG A 30 13.84 -0.66 -7.24
C ARG A 30 14.84 -1.06 -8.33
N LYS A 31 14.53 -0.77 -9.59
CA LYS A 31 15.40 -1.09 -10.74
C LYS A 31 16.74 -0.39 -10.61
N LEU A 32 16.75 0.91 -10.31
CA LEU A 32 17.97 1.69 -10.11
C LEU A 32 18.85 1.10 -9.01
N ARG A 33 18.27 0.76 -7.85
CA ARG A 33 19.02 0.12 -6.75
C ARG A 33 19.61 -1.23 -7.15
N SER A 34 18.92 -2.02 -7.96
CA SER A 34 19.44 -3.30 -8.45
C SER A 34 20.59 -3.10 -9.45
N GLU A 35 20.47 -2.12 -10.35
CA GLU A 35 21.50 -1.79 -11.33
C GLU A 35 22.76 -1.22 -10.66
N GLU A 36 22.60 -0.32 -9.69
CA GLU A 36 23.70 0.22 -8.85
C GLU A 36 24.43 -0.90 -8.12
N ARG A 37 23.71 -1.89 -7.58
CA ARG A 37 24.29 -3.06 -6.93
C ARG A 37 25.12 -3.91 -7.89
N MET A 38 24.61 -4.21 -9.09
CA MET A 38 25.36 -4.99 -10.08
C MET A 38 26.61 -4.25 -10.56
N ALA A 39 26.51 -2.93 -10.76
CA ALA A 39 27.64 -2.10 -11.17
C ALA A 39 28.73 -2.05 -10.09
N ALA A 40 28.35 -2.01 -8.81
CA ALA A 40 29.30 -2.04 -7.70
C ALA A 40 29.98 -3.40 -7.53
N ILE A 41 29.24 -4.52 -7.69
CA ILE A 41 29.82 -5.88 -7.71
C ILE A 41 30.82 -6.02 -8.86
N ALA A 42 30.47 -5.53 -10.05
CA ALA A 42 31.37 -5.56 -11.22
C ALA A 42 32.64 -4.71 -11.03
N ARG A 43 32.56 -3.66 -10.20
CA ARG A 43 33.70 -2.81 -9.80
C ARG A 43 34.50 -3.39 -8.63
N GLY A 44 34.15 -4.59 -8.14
CA GLY A 44 34.80 -5.22 -6.99
C GLY A 44 34.52 -4.52 -5.66
N ILE A 45 33.54 -3.63 -5.61
CA ILE A 45 33.16 -2.89 -4.39
C ILE A 45 32.13 -3.73 -3.64
N THR A 46 32.42 -4.05 -2.38
CA THR A 46 31.45 -4.69 -1.49
C THR A 46 30.35 -3.68 -1.15
N VAL A 47 29.15 -3.88 -1.71
CA VAL A 47 27.98 -3.08 -1.34
C VAL A 47 27.45 -3.59 -0.01
N PRO A 48 27.40 -2.75 1.05
CA PRO A 48 26.71 -3.13 2.27
C PRO A 48 25.26 -3.42 1.91
N MET A 49 24.82 -4.66 2.16
CA MET A 49 23.43 -5.00 1.93
C MET A 49 22.59 -4.08 2.81
N ALA A 50 21.78 -3.20 2.20
CA ALA A 50 20.86 -2.35 2.94
C ALA A 50 20.13 -3.25 3.95
N PRO A 51 20.16 -2.93 5.25
CA PRO A 51 19.71 -3.86 6.28
C PRO A 51 18.29 -4.31 5.92
N ASP A 52 18.14 -5.61 5.68
CA ASP A 52 16.82 -6.15 5.41
C ASP A 52 15.95 -5.80 6.61
N LEU A 53 14.81 -5.15 6.33
CA LEU A 53 13.82 -4.90 7.36
C LEU A 53 13.52 -6.24 8.01
N THR A 54 13.63 -6.29 9.34
CA THR A 54 13.16 -7.43 10.13
C THR A 54 11.72 -7.75 9.72
N GLU A 55 11.34 -9.02 9.76
CA GLU A 55 9.99 -9.44 9.33
C GLU A 55 8.90 -8.64 10.05
N ALA A 56 9.09 -8.34 11.32
CA ALA A 56 8.23 -7.45 12.10
C ALA A 56 8.13 -6.03 11.52
N ALA A 57 9.23 -5.42 11.09
CA ALA A 57 9.24 -4.09 10.50
C ALA A 57 8.60 -4.07 9.09
N ARG A 58 8.79 -5.15 8.31
CA ARG A 58 8.15 -5.33 7.01
C ARG A 58 6.63 -5.47 7.15
N SER A 59 6.19 -6.31 8.09
CA SER A 59 4.78 -6.55 8.40
C SER A 59 4.08 -5.28 8.90
N ARG A 60 4.71 -4.48 9.76
CA ARG A 60 4.18 -3.15 10.15
C ARG A 60 3.99 -2.23 8.96
N ARG A 61 4.95 -2.21 8.04
CA ARG A 61 4.89 -1.33 6.87
C ARG A 61 3.73 -1.69 5.94
N SER A 62 3.48 -2.97 5.68
CA SER A 62 2.31 -3.39 4.90
C SER A 62 1.01 -3.06 5.64
N GLY A 63 0.97 -3.26 6.96
CA GLY A 63 -0.17 -2.85 7.79
C GLY A 63 -0.50 -1.36 7.69
N ILE A 64 0.50 -0.48 7.86
CA ILE A 64 0.33 0.98 7.73
C ILE A 64 -0.21 1.35 6.34
N LEU A 65 0.38 0.80 5.28
CA LEU A 65 -0.02 1.12 3.91
C LEU A 65 -1.46 0.69 3.61
N LEU A 66 -1.86 -0.50 4.05
CA LEU A 66 -3.21 -1.02 3.84
C LEU A 66 -4.26 -0.27 4.66
N VAL A 67 -3.98 0.03 5.94
CA VAL A 67 -4.88 0.82 6.78
C VAL A 67 -5.02 2.24 6.26
N ALA A 68 -3.92 2.91 5.92
CA ALA A 68 -3.95 4.27 5.37
C ALA A 68 -4.72 4.33 4.04
N GLY A 69 -4.47 3.36 3.14
CA GLY A 69 -5.19 3.25 1.88
C GLY A 69 -6.69 3.00 2.07
N ALA A 70 -7.05 2.10 3.00
CA ALA A 70 -8.43 1.80 3.33
C ALA A 70 -9.17 3.00 3.93
N ILE A 71 -8.55 3.71 4.87
CA ILE A 71 -9.12 4.94 5.46
C ILE A 71 -9.32 6.00 4.38
N GLY A 72 -8.31 6.26 3.55
CA GLY A 72 -8.42 7.21 2.45
C GLY A 72 -9.53 6.85 1.45
N TYR A 73 -9.64 5.57 1.10
CA TYR A 73 -10.71 5.06 0.25
C TYR A 73 -12.09 5.29 0.86
N MET A 74 -12.30 4.86 2.11
CA MET A 74 -13.58 5.04 2.80
C MET A 74 -13.95 6.52 2.95
N ILE A 75 -13.00 7.39 3.33
CA ILE A 75 -13.24 8.83 3.43
C ILE A 75 -13.67 9.41 2.08
N THR A 76 -12.99 9.01 1.01
CA THR A 76 -13.31 9.51 -0.33
C THR A 76 -14.72 9.12 -0.74
N PHE A 77 -15.09 7.84 -0.60
CA PHE A 77 -16.42 7.37 -1.00
C PHE A 77 -17.53 7.84 -0.06
N THR A 78 -17.27 8.05 1.24
CA THR A 78 -18.25 8.64 2.17
C THR A 78 -18.49 10.13 1.88
N LEU A 79 -17.47 10.88 1.45
CA LEU A 79 -17.66 12.25 0.97
C LEU A 79 -18.49 12.28 -0.31
N ILE A 80 -18.23 11.37 -1.25
CA ILE A 80 -19.03 11.28 -2.47
C ILE A 80 -20.48 10.86 -2.15
N ALA A 81 -20.67 10.03 -1.12
CA ALA A 81 -22.00 9.60 -0.67
C ALA A 81 -22.91 10.74 -0.19
N ARG A 82 -22.37 11.94 0.03
CA ARG A 82 -23.16 13.15 0.30
C ARG A 82 -23.94 13.63 -0.93
N VAL A 83 -23.44 13.35 -2.13
CA VAL A 83 -24.06 13.73 -3.40
C VAL A 83 -24.72 12.51 -4.05
N GLU A 84 -24.09 11.34 -3.93
CA GLU A 84 -24.55 10.08 -4.53
C GLU A 84 -24.71 8.96 -3.49
N PRO A 85 -25.92 8.69 -2.97
CA PRO A 85 -26.12 7.71 -1.89
C PRO A 85 -25.60 6.30 -2.21
N ASP A 86 -25.61 5.87 -3.46
CA ASP A 86 -25.09 4.55 -3.88
C ASP A 86 -23.58 4.38 -3.60
N ALA A 87 -22.84 5.48 -3.40
CA ALA A 87 -21.43 5.43 -3.03
C ALA A 87 -21.17 4.83 -1.63
N TRP A 88 -22.19 4.69 -0.78
CA TRP A 88 -22.07 3.95 0.49
C TRP A 88 -21.71 2.47 0.27
N ILE A 89 -22.21 1.87 -0.81
CA ILE A 89 -21.87 0.49 -1.18
C ILE A 89 -20.38 0.40 -1.50
N ALA A 90 -19.87 1.35 -2.31
CA ALA A 90 -18.46 1.44 -2.62
C ALA A 90 -17.61 1.67 -1.36
N ALA A 91 -17.98 2.62 -0.48
CA ALA A 91 -17.26 2.88 0.76
C ALA A 91 -17.09 1.63 1.64
N SER A 92 -18.11 0.76 1.67
CA SER A 92 -18.09 -0.47 2.46
C SER A 92 -16.99 -1.45 2.03
N PHE A 93 -16.58 -1.45 0.76
CA PHE A 93 -15.47 -2.29 0.29
C PHE A 93 -14.11 -1.91 0.90
N GLY A 94 -13.97 -0.70 1.44
CA GLY A 94 -12.79 -0.28 2.19
C GLY A 94 -12.55 -1.09 3.47
N ALA A 95 -13.57 -1.77 4.00
CA ALA A 95 -13.44 -2.64 5.16
C ALA A 95 -12.49 -3.84 4.90
N ILE A 96 -12.41 -4.31 3.66
CA ILE A 96 -11.54 -5.44 3.28
C ILE A 96 -10.06 -5.09 3.47
N PRO A 97 -9.48 -4.07 2.79
CA PRO A 97 -8.09 -3.71 3.02
C PRO A 97 -7.83 -3.22 4.46
N LEU A 98 -8.83 -2.65 5.15
CA LEU A 98 -8.69 -2.24 6.55
C LEU A 98 -8.45 -3.45 7.47
N THR A 99 -9.28 -4.48 7.35
CA THR A 99 -9.14 -5.71 8.15
C THR A 99 -7.84 -6.44 7.85
N VAL A 100 -7.43 -6.50 6.58
CA VAL A 100 -6.12 -7.05 6.19
C VAL A 100 -4.98 -6.24 6.80
N GLY A 101 -5.06 -4.91 6.77
CA GLY A 101 -4.07 -4.03 7.38
C GLY A 101 -3.94 -4.21 8.90
N LEU A 102 -5.07 -4.39 9.60
CA LEU A 102 -5.09 -4.75 11.02
C LEU A 102 -4.44 -6.13 11.28
N GLY A 103 -4.67 -7.11 10.41
CA GLY A 103 -4.02 -8.42 10.47
C GLY A 103 -2.50 -8.32 10.42
N PHE A 104 -1.94 -7.47 9.55
CA PHE A 104 -0.50 -7.22 9.50
C PHE A 104 0.04 -6.55 10.77
N PHE A 105 -0.74 -5.69 11.43
CA PHE A 105 -0.31 -5.15 12.73
C PHE A 105 -0.25 -6.23 13.81
N LEU A 106 -1.23 -7.14 13.84
CA LEU A 106 -1.23 -8.28 14.75
C LEU A 106 -0.01 -9.17 14.49
N ASP A 107 0.20 -9.58 13.24
CA ASP A 107 1.36 -10.38 12.83
C ASP A 107 2.68 -9.74 13.31
N SER A 108 2.85 -8.43 13.09
CA SER A 108 4.03 -7.73 13.57
C SER A 108 4.18 -7.66 15.10
N ALA A 109 3.06 -7.72 15.83
CA ALA A 109 3.06 -7.76 17.28
C ALA A 109 3.42 -9.16 17.78
N LEU A 110 2.92 -10.23 17.13
CA LEU A 110 3.29 -11.62 17.43
C LEU A 110 4.77 -11.88 17.15
N ILE A 111 5.30 -11.53 15.98
CA ILE A 111 6.73 -11.71 15.65
C ILE A 111 7.62 -11.02 16.70
N ARG A 112 7.20 -9.82 17.16
CA ARG A 112 7.95 -9.07 18.18
C ARG A 112 7.87 -9.70 19.57
N ARG A 113 6.84 -10.49 19.86
CA ARG A 113 6.72 -11.28 21.09
C ARG A 113 7.58 -12.53 21.01
N ASP A 114 7.55 -13.26 19.90
CA ASP A 114 8.33 -14.48 19.71
C ASP A 114 9.84 -14.20 19.78
N LEU A 115 10.29 -13.09 19.19
CA LEU A 115 11.68 -12.62 19.28
C LEU A 115 12.13 -12.22 20.70
N ARG A 116 11.21 -12.00 21.64
CA ARG A 116 11.52 -11.71 23.06
C ARG A 116 11.46 -12.95 23.95
N ALA A 117 10.82 -14.02 23.47
CA ALA A 117 10.65 -15.27 24.20
C ALA A 117 11.79 -16.27 23.92
N SER A 118 12.55 -16.07 22.83
CA SER A 118 13.82 -16.75 22.53
C SER A 118 15.00 -15.98 23.10
#